data_AF-A0A9D3ZVB6-F1
#
_entry.id   AF-A0A9D3ZVB6-F1
#
_cell.length_a   1.000
_cell.length_b   1.000
_cell.length_c   1.000
_cell.angle_alpha   90.00
_cell.angle_beta   90.00
_cell.angle_gamma   90.00
#
_symmetry.space_group_name_H-M   'P 1'
#
loop_
_entity.id
_entity.type
_entity.pdbx_description
1 polymer ?
#
loop_
_entity_poly.entity_id
_entity_poly.type
_entity_poly.pdbx_seq_one_letter_code
_entity_poly.pdbx_strand_id
1 'polypeptide(L)'
;MRRERTMGIQVLWLQLRVFFEMIKIILESDTREAVELINRQDFLSSLGLVRDIQQLCKRQWDVRVVRVPRQTNKAADILTKLALDSRLDLYQFGAPVPVVLQQMSQDASSSSSSMSFIH
;
A
#
# COMPACT_ATOMS: atom_id res chain seq x y z
N MET A 1 -30.21 42.64 22.89
CA MET A 1 -30.35 41.98 21.57
C MET A 1 -28.94 41.85 21.01
N ARG A 2 -28.23 40.74 21.30
CA ARG A 2 -27.96 39.58 20.40
C ARG A 2 -27.35 40.02 19.05
N ARG A 3 -26.28 39.45 18.49
CA ARG A 3 -25.41 38.27 18.72
C ARG A 3 -24.40 38.36 17.57
N GLU A 4 -23.16 38.82 17.76
CA GLU A 4 -22.24 38.96 16.61
C GLU A 4 -20.82 38.43 16.81
N ARG A 5 -20.48 37.85 17.96
CA ARG A 5 -19.09 37.39 18.21
C ARG A 5 -18.91 35.87 18.30
N THR A 6 -19.95 35.07 18.05
CA THR A 6 -19.88 33.60 18.20
C THR A 6 -19.80 32.86 16.87
N MET A 7 -20.15 33.51 15.74
CA MET A 7 -20.16 32.84 14.43
C MET A 7 -18.78 32.71 13.79
N GLY A 8 -17.84 33.64 14.06
CA GLY A 8 -16.48 33.55 13.50
C GLY A 8 -15.69 32.35 14.02
N ILE A 9 -15.85 32.01 15.31
CA ILE A 9 -15.17 30.86 15.92
C ILE A 9 -15.79 29.56 15.42
N GLN A 10 -17.12 29.44 15.35
CA GLN A 10 -17.77 28.21 14.84
C GLN A 10 -17.47 27.95 13.36
N VAL A 11 -17.40 28.99 12.52
CA VAL A 11 -17.02 28.84 11.10
C VAL A 11 -15.54 28.44 10.96
N LEU A 12 -14.64 28.99 11.79
CA LEU A 12 -13.23 28.58 11.81
C LEU A 12 -13.06 27.10 12.22
N TRP A 13 -13.84 26.63 13.20
CA TRP A 13 -13.84 25.22 13.63
C TRP A 13 -14.48 24.28 12.60
N LEU A 14 -15.48 24.73 11.83
CA LEU A 14 -16.06 23.94 10.73
C LEU A 14 -15.12 23.89 9.52
N GLN A 15 -14.39 24.97 9.22
CA GLN A 15 -13.47 25.03 8.08
C GLN A 15 -12.19 24.21 8.32
N LEU A 16 -11.69 24.15 9.57
CA LEU A 16 -10.64 23.21 9.98
C LEU A 16 -11.07 21.74 9.90
N ARG A 17 -12.37 21.45 9.95
CA ARG A 17 -12.94 20.10 9.89
C ARG A 17 -13.10 19.55 8.47
N VAL A 18 -13.01 20.41 7.44
CA VAL A 18 -13.24 20.06 6.03
C VAL A 18 -11.96 19.65 5.28
N PHE A 19 -10.75 19.81 5.84
CA PHE A 19 -9.50 19.62 5.08
C PHE A 19 -8.46 18.68 5.69
N PHE A 20 -8.88 17.71 6.51
CA PHE A 20 -8.05 16.53 6.79
C PHE A 20 -8.84 15.29 6.40
N GLU A 21 -8.97 15.06 5.10
CA GLU A 21 -9.20 13.70 4.62
C GLU A 21 -8.02 12.86 5.08
N MET A 22 -8.23 12.03 6.11
CA MET A 22 -7.23 11.04 6.51
C MET A 22 -7.01 10.11 5.31
N ILE A 23 -5.83 10.21 4.70
CA ILE A 23 -5.41 9.31 3.62
C ILE A 23 -5.37 7.90 4.19
N LYS A 24 -6.15 6.99 3.60
CA LYS A 24 -6.16 5.58 3.96
C LYS A 24 -5.24 4.82 3.02
N ILE A 25 -4.25 4.13 3.58
CA ILE A 25 -3.27 3.35 2.80
C ILE A 25 -3.34 1.91 3.29
N ILE A 26 -3.52 0.98 2.36
CA ILE A 26 -3.36 -0.46 2.62
C ILE A 26 -2.05 -0.89 1.95
N LEU A 27 -1.09 -1.32 2.77
CA LEU A 27 0.17 -1.87 2.29
C LEU A 27 0.09 -3.40 2.33
N GLU A 28 0.12 -4.02 1.17
CA GLU A 28 0.07 -5.47 1.04
C GLU A 28 1.47 -6.03 0.80
N SER A 29 1.84 -7.07 1.55
CA SER A 29 3.08 -7.81 1.31
C SER A 29 2.83 -9.31 1.48
N ASP A 30 3.51 -10.13 0.68
CA ASP A 30 3.49 -11.58 0.84
C ASP A 30 4.50 -12.10 1.89
N THR A 31 5.43 -11.24 2.31
CA THR A 31 6.47 -11.57 3.27
C THR A 31 5.99 -11.36 4.70
N ARG A 32 5.81 -12.46 5.43
CA ARG A 32 5.34 -12.45 6.83
C ARG A 32 6.26 -11.63 7.74
N GLU A 33 7.56 -11.80 7.62
CA GLU A 33 8.57 -11.14 8.47
C GLU A 33 8.51 -9.62 8.32
N ALA A 34 8.40 -9.11 7.09
CA ALA A 34 8.29 -7.67 6.82
C ALA A 34 7.04 -7.05 7.45
N VAL A 35 5.88 -7.71 7.29
CA VAL A 35 4.61 -7.26 7.88
C VAL A 35 4.69 -7.24 9.41
N GLU A 36 5.25 -8.29 10.01
CA GLU A 36 5.41 -8.36 11.47
C GLU A 36 6.38 -7.28 11.98
N LEU A 37 7.51 -7.08 11.33
CA LEU A 37 8.50 -6.05 11.73
C LEU A 37 7.91 -4.64 11.69
N ILE A 38 7.15 -4.30 10.66
CA ILE A 38 6.52 -2.98 10.55
C ILE A 38 5.42 -2.82 11.61
N ASN A 39 4.57 -3.83 11.78
CA ASN A 39 3.42 -3.76 12.71
C ASN A 39 3.80 -3.82 14.19
N ARG A 40 4.91 -4.48 14.56
CA ARG A 40 5.38 -4.55 15.96
C ARG A 40 5.73 -3.18 16.54
N GLN A 41 5.91 -2.15 15.70
CA GLN A 41 6.32 -0.80 16.08
C GLN A 41 7.55 -0.77 17.02
N ASP A 42 8.42 -1.76 16.87
CA ASP A 42 9.61 -1.86 17.69
C ASP A 42 10.69 -0.93 17.13
N PHE A 43 10.88 0.20 17.83
CA PHE A 43 11.83 1.24 17.47
C PHE A 43 13.29 0.77 17.54
N LEU A 44 13.53 -0.43 18.10
CA LEU A 44 14.84 -1.08 18.15
C LEU A 44 15.18 -1.88 16.89
N SER A 45 14.31 -1.88 15.87
CA SER A 45 14.67 -2.46 14.57
C SER A 45 15.94 -1.77 14.04
N SER A 46 17.03 -2.53 13.95
CA SER A 46 18.34 -2.06 13.48
C SER A 46 18.36 -1.70 11.99
N LEU A 47 17.26 -2.00 11.29
CA LEU A 47 17.08 -1.72 9.87
C LEU A 47 16.50 -0.32 9.69
N GLY A 48 17.32 0.62 9.22
CA GLY A 48 16.90 2.01 8.97
C GLY A 48 15.62 2.13 8.13
N LEU A 49 15.46 1.25 7.14
CA LEU A 49 14.27 1.18 6.29
C LEU A 49 12.97 0.88 7.07
N VAL A 50 13.00 -0.05 8.03
CA VAL A 50 11.82 -0.39 8.85
C VAL A 50 11.41 0.79 9.71
N ARG A 51 12.39 1.48 10.31
CA ARG A 51 12.16 2.69 11.09
C ARG A 51 11.53 3.80 10.24
N ASP A 52 12.03 4.01 9.04
CA ASP A 52 11.53 5.06 8.15
C ASP A 52 10.09 4.75 7.69
N ILE A 53 9.77 3.49 7.36
CA ILE A 53 8.41 3.03 7.06
C ILE A 53 7.48 3.25 8.28
N GLN A 54 7.90 2.86 9.48
CA GLN A 54 7.13 3.07 10.70
C GLN A 54 6.87 4.56 10.99
N GLN A 55 7.84 5.44 10.69
CA GLN A 55 7.66 6.89 10.80
C GLN A 55 6.64 7.41 9.77
N LEU A 56 6.67 6.90 8.54
CA LEU A 56 5.67 7.23 7.52
C LEU A 56 4.26 6.78 7.93
N CYS A 57 4.12 5.58 8.49
CA CYS A 57 2.85 5.08 9.02
C CYS A 57 2.27 5.92 10.17
N LYS A 58 3.12 6.70 10.86
CA LYS A 58 2.71 7.60 11.97
C LYS A 58 2.37 9.02 11.50
N ARG A 59 2.56 9.35 10.22
CA ARG A 59 2.02 10.59 9.65
C ARG A 59 0.49 10.50 9.67
N GLN A 60 -0.23 11.61 9.49
CA GLN A 60 -1.71 11.72 9.61
C GLN A 60 -2.50 10.89 8.55
N TRP A 61 -2.07 9.65 8.31
CA TRP A 61 -2.58 8.65 7.40
C TRP A 61 -3.04 7.45 8.23
N ASP A 62 -4.13 6.82 7.83
CA ASP A 62 -4.58 5.54 8.40
C ASP A 62 -3.94 4.42 7.56
N VAL A 63 -2.78 3.95 8.00
CA VAL A 63 -2.00 2.93 7.28
C VAL A 63 -2.23 1.56 7.91
N ARG A 64 -2.64 0.59 7.10
CA ARG A 64 -2.75 -0.83 7.48
C ARG A 64 -1.79 -1.66 6.67
N VAL A 65 -0.87 -2.34 7.36
CA VAL A 65 0.07 -3.27 6.73
C VAL A 65 -0.44 -4.68 6.90
N VAL A 66 -0.78 -5.35 5.79
CA VAL A 66 -1.42 -6.65 5.78
C VAL A 66 -0.62 -7.66 4.97
N ARG A 67 -0.70 -8.92 5.41
CA ARG A 67 -0.13 -10.03 4.67
C ARG A 67 -1.13 -10.54 3.65
N VAL A 68 -0.67 -10.76 2.43
CA VAL A 68 -1.44 -11.41 1.36
C VAL A 68 -0.73 -12.67 0.84
N PRO A 69 -1.43 -13.66 0.28
CA PRO A 69 -0.78 -14.78 -0.41
C PRO A 69 0.08 -14.30 -1.59
N ARG A 70 1.21 -14.97 -1.86
CA ARG A 70 2.07 -14.63 -3.01
C ARG A 70 1.31 -14.69 -4.34
N GLN A 71 0.33 -15.59 -4.46
CA GLN A 71 -0.50 -15.76 -5.65
C GLN A 71 -1.38 -14.54 -5.95
N THR A 72 -1.70 -13.72 -4.96
CA THR A 72 -2.47 -12.48 -5.15
C THR A 72 -1.55 -11.27 -5.31
N ASN A 73 -0.29 -11.35 -4.87
CA ASN A 73 0.73 -10.31 -5.02
C ASN A 73 1.55 -10.41 -6.34
N LYS A 74 0.98 -11.02 -7.39
CA LYS A 74 1.67 -11.28 -8.67
C LYS A 74 2.18 -10.03 -9.35
N ALA A 75 1.39 -8.95 -9.31
CA ALA A 75 1.77 -7.69 -9.93
C ALA A 75 3.09 -7.15 -9.34
N ALA A 76 3.24 -7.17 -8.02
CA ALA A 76 4.46 -6.74 -7.35
C ALA A 76 5.65 -7.66 -7.68
N ASP A 77 5.44 -8.98 -7.76
CA ASP A 77 6.48 -9.95 -8.14
C ASP A 77 7.00 -9.72 -9.57
N ILE A 78 6.10 -9.49 -10.54
CA ILE A 78 6.46 -9.16 -11.92
C ILE A 78 7.21 -7.83 -11.97
N LEU A 79 6.69 -6.79 -11.31
CA LEU A 79 7.30 -5.46 -11.29
C LEU A 79 8.70 -5.49 -10.67
N THR A 80 8.90 -6.28 -9.62
CA THR A 80 10.22 -6.46 -8.99
C THR A 80 11.21 -7.10 -9.97
N LYS A 81 10.79 -8.11 -10.72
CA LYS A 81 11.63 -8.75 -11.75
C LYS A 81 12.01 -7.79 -12.87
N LEU A 82 11.06 -6.97 -13.33
CA LEU A 82 11.33 -5.93 -14.33
C LEU A 82 12.28 -4.84 -13.81
N ALA A 83 12.22 -4.53 -12.51
CA ALA A 83 13.11 -3.57 -11.87
C ALA A 83 14.52 -4.12 -11.61
N LEU A 84 14.68 -5.43 -11.43
CA LEU A 84 16.02 -6.05 -11.31
C LEU A 84 16.84 -5.93 -12.60
N ASP A 85 16.17 -5.87 -13.75
CA ASP A 85 16.81 -5.69 -15.05
C ASP A 85 17.24 -4.24 -15.32
N SER A 86 16.94 -3.32 -14.40
CA SER A 86 17.20 -1.91 -14.57
C SER A 86 18.13 -1.34 -13.49
N ARG A 87 18.79 -0.21 -13.79
CA ARG A 87 19.80 0.41 -12.92
C ARG A 87 19.25 1.49 -11.98
N LEU A 88 17.93 1.57 -11.80
CA LEU A 88 17.32 2.61 -10.96
C LEU A 88 16.87 2.03 -9.62
N ASP A 89 17.08 2.79 -8.55
CA ASP A 89 16.75 2.38 -7.18
C ASP A 89 15.25 2.48 -6.85
N LEU A 90 14.46 3.21 -7.66
CA LEU A 90 13.03 3.45 -7.42
C LEU A 90 12.23 3.48 -8.72
N TYR A 91 11.11 2.74 -8.72
CA TYR A 91 10.11 2.76 -9.78
C TYR A 91 8.74 3.15 -9.25
N GLN A 92 8.09 4.10 -9.92
CA GLN A 92 6.71 4.47 -9.68
C GLN A 92 5.90 4.25 -10.95
N PHE A 93 4.83 3.46 -10.85
CA PHE A 93 3.90 3.20 -11.95
C PHE A 93 2.57 3.89 -11.65
N GLY A 94 2.25 4.96 -12.39
CA GLY A 94 0.99 5.70 -12.26
C GLY A 94 -0.18 5.09 -13.04
N ALA A 95 0.11 4.14 -13.94
CA ALA A 95 -0.88 3.41 -14.73
C ALA A 95 -0.47 1.93 -14.79
N PRO A 96 -1.43 1.01 -15.04
CA PRO A 96 -1.12 -0.41 -15.20
C PRO A 96 -0.11 -0.62 -16.34
N VAL A 97 0.98 -1.34 -16.05
CA VAL A 97 2.00 -1.62 -17.07
C VAL A 97 1.48 -2.71 -18.02
N PRO A 98 1.48 -2.50 -19.35
CA PRO A 98 0.91 -3.47 -20.30
C PRO A 98 1.48 -4.88 -20.18
N VAL A 99 2.80 -5.00 -19.95
CA VAL A 99 3.46 -6.31 -19.79
C VAL A 99 2.96 -7.05 -18.54
N VAL A 100 2.70 -6.32 -17.45
CA VAL A 100 2.16 -6.91 -16.21
C VAL A 100 0.74 -7.41 -16.46
N LEU A 101 -0.10 -6.63 -17.14
CA LEU A 101 -1.48 -7.03 -17.48
C LEU A 101 -1.50 -8.27 -18.39
N GLN A 102 -0.61 -8.33 -19.37
CA GLN A 102 -0.52 -9.44 -20.31
C GLN A 102 -0.09 -10.72 -19.61
N GLN A 103 0.94 -10.67 -18.74
CA GLN A 103 1.39 -11.83 -17.97
C GLN A 103 0.33 -12.29 -16.96
N MET A 104 -0.34 -11.36 -16.27
CA MET A 104 -1.43 -11.71 -15.36
C MET A 104 -2.59 -12.40 -16.07
N SER A 105 -2.87 -12.02 -17.32
CA SER A 105 -3.92 -12.62 -18.15
C SER A 105 -3.53 -14.02 -18.66
N GLN A 106 -2.26 -14.22 -19.04
CA GLN A 106 -1.73 -15.52 -19.47
C GLN A 106 -1.75 -16.56 -18.34
N ASP A 107 -1.42 -16.14 -17.11
CA ASP A 107 -1.51 -16.96 -15.91
C ASP A 107 -2.94 -17.38 -15.55
N ALA A 108 -3.92 -16.53 -15.84
CA ALA A 108 -5.33 -16.85 -15.63
C ALA A 108 -5.82 -17.90 -16.64
N SER A 109 -5.32 -17.89 -17.88
CA SER A 109 -5.64 -18.88 -18.90
C SER A 109 -4.93 -20.23 -18.72
N SER A 110 -3.73 -20.26 -18.14
CA SER A 110 -2.99 -21.51 -17.92
C SER A 110 -3.49 -22.28 -16.69
N SER A 111 -4.05 -21.60 -15.69
CA SER A 111 -4.62 -22.23 -14.49
C SER A 111 -5.98 -22.91 -14.72
N SER A 112 -6.67 -22.65 -15.84
CA SER A 112 -7.89 -23.39 -16.23
C SER A 112 -7.62 -24.68 -17.00
N SER A 113 -6.40 -24.89 -17.51
CA SER A 113 -6.05 -26.04 -18.36
C SER A 113 -5.50 -27.25 -17.58
N SER A 114 -5.35 -27.18 -16.25
CA SER A 114 -4.81 -28.27 -15.41
C SER A 114 -5.85 -29.07 -14.61
N MET A 115 -7.16 -28.92 -14.91
CA MET A 115 -8.24 -29.73 -14.31
C MET A 115 -8.89 -30.68 -15.33
N SER A 116 -8.08 -31.52 -15.97
CA SER A 116 -8.61 -32.71 -16.65
C SER A 116 -7.66 -33.89 -16.43
N PHE A 117 -8.26 -35.06 -16.22
CA PHE A 117 -7.68 -36.39 -15.97
C PHE A 117 -7.40 -36.73 -14.51
N ILE A 118 -8.33 -37.44 -13.87
CA ILE A 118 -8.19 -38.89 -13.61
C ILE A 118 -9.59 -39.52 -13.78
N HIS A 119 -9.65 -40.61 -14.55
CA HIS A 119 -10.86 -41.37 -14.90
C HIS A 119 -11.06 -42.57 -13.99
#